data_AF-A0A8J6TM00-F1
#
_entry.id   AF-A0A8J6TM00-F1
#
_cell.length_a   1.000
_cell.length_b   1.000
_cell.length_c   1.000
_cell.angle_alpha   90.00
_cell.angle_beta   90.00
_cell.angle_gamma   90.00
#
_symmetry.space_group_name_H-M   'P 1'
#
loop_
_entity.id
_entity.type
_entity.pdbx_description
1 polymer ?
#
loop_
_entity_poly.entity_id
_entity_poly.type
_entity_poly.pdbx_seq_one_letter_code
_entity_poly.pdbx_strand_id
1 'polypeptide(L)' 'MPESVYRQRNPQNSPYYQCVEDHFETFEEVYDERLERRYGFFRPYVKQVIYRYLDCGVLHNGFARVR' A
#
# COMPACT_ATOMS: atom_id res chain seq x y z
N MET A 1 24.99 14.69 19.97
CA MET A 1 24.38 14.23 18.71
C MET A 1 23.21 15.14 18.44
N PRO A 2 23.13 15.85 17.31
CA PRO A 2 21.95 16.67 17.02
C PRO A 2 20.74 15.75 16.90
N GLU A 3 19.62 16.12 17.54
CA GLU A 3 18.35 15.41 17.39
C GLU A 3 17.95 15.38 15.91
N SER A 4 17.64 14.18 15.39
CA SER A 4 17.15 14.05 14.02
C SER A 4 15.74 14.64 13.95
N VAL A 5 15.61 15.80 13.29
CA VAL A 5 14.31 16.40 13.01
C VAL A 5 13.52 15.41 12.14
N TYR A 6 12.37 14.94 12.66
CA TYR A 6 11.47 14.08 11.90
C TYR A 6 11.05 14.77 10.61
N ARG A 7 11.28 14.11 9.47
CA ARG A 7 10.77 14.53 8.17
C ARG A 7 9.56 13.69 7.82
N GLN A 8 8.44 14.37 7.55
CA GLN A 8 7.25 13.71 7.05
C GLN A 8 7.58 12.96 5.75
N ARG A 9 7.15 11.71 5.67
CA ARG A 9 7.31 10.90 4.45
C ARG A 9 6.28 11.37 3.42
N ASN A 10 6.65 11.31 2.15
CA ASN A 10 5.71 11.39 1.04
C ASN A 10 5.61 10.00 0.37
N PRO A 11 4.62 9.17 0.74
CA PRO A 11 4.48 7.82 0.20
C PRO A 11 4.34 7.81 -1.33
N GLN A 12 3.65 8.79 -1.91
CA GLN A 12 3.38 8.88 -3.35
C GLN A 12 4.64 9.05 -4.20
N ASN A 13 5.73 9.52 -3.61
CA ASN A 13 7.03 9.64 -4.29
C ASN A 13 7.86 8.34 -4.24
N SER A 14 7.40 7.32 -3.50
CA SER A 14 8.08 6.03 -3.44
C SER A 14 7.80 5.24 -4.72
N PRO A 15 8.83 4.71 -5.40
CA PRO A 15 8.63 3.85 -6.57
C PRO A 15 7.73 2.65 -6.30
N TYR A 16 7.78 2.10 -5.08
CA TYR A 16 6.91 0.99 -4.69
C TYR A 16 5.45 1.42 -4.59
N TYR A 17 5.17 2.60 -4.02
CA TYR A 17 3.81 3.13 -3.93
C TYR A 17 3.21 3.32 -5.32
N GLN A 18 3.93 3.98 -6.22
CA GLN A 18 3.47 4.24 -7.59
C GLN A 18 3.17 2.93 -8.34
N CYS A 19 4.07 1.95 -8.25
CA CYS A 19 3.87 0.64 -8.86
C CYS A 19 2.61 -0.08 -8.34
N VAL A 20 2.34 -0.03 -7.03
CA VAL A 20 1.13 -0.62 -6.46
C VAL A 20 -0.11 0.16 -6.89
N GLU A 21 -0.08 1.50 -6.81
CA GLU A 21 -1.20 2.37 -7.20
C GLU A 21 -1.60 2.16 -8.67
N ASP A 22 -0.62 2.07 -9.58
CA ASP A 22 -0.85 1.97 -11.03
C ASP A 22 -1.31 0.58 -11.50
N HIS A 23 -1.02 -0.49 -10.74
CA HIS A 23 -1.14 -1.86 -11.24
C HIS A 23 -1.96 -2.81 -10.37
N PHE A 24 -2.34 -2.42 -9.15
CA PHE A 24 -2.98 -3.36 -8.23
C PHE A 24 -4.36 -3.83 -8.71
N GLU A 25 -5.15 -2.96 -9.34
CA GLU A 25 -6.48 -3.35 -9.88
C GLU A 25 -6.35 -4.41 -10.97
N THR A 26 -5.48 -4.19 -11.96
CA THR A 26 -5.19 -5.18 -13.00
C THR A 26 -4.62 -6.48 -12.42
N PHE A 27 -3.77 -6.37 -11.39
CA PHE A 27 -3.23 -7.54 -10.71
C PHE A 27 -4.35 -8.38 -10.07
N GLU A 28 -5.32 -7.75 -9.42
CA GLU A 28 -6.47 -8.44 -8.83
C GLU A 28 -7.32 -9.14 -9.90
N GLU A 29 -7.61 -8.47 -11.01
CA GLU A 29 -8.41 -9.02 -12.11
C GLU A 29 -7.81 -10.28 -12.73
N VAL A 30 -6.48 -10.32 -12.90
CA VAL A 30 -5.80 -11.44 -13.56
C VAL A 30 -5.30 -12.52 -12.61
N TYR A 31 -5.45 -12.33 -11.29
CA TYR A 31 -4.84 -13.21 -10.29
C TYR A 31 -5.36 -14.64 -10.40
N ASP A 32 -6.68 -14.81 -10.45
CA ASP A 32 -7.33 -16.12 -10.47
C ASP A 32 -6.91 -16.91 -11.72
N GLU A 33 -6.82 -16.24 -12.87
CA GLU A 33 -6.43 -16.88 -14.13
C GLU A 33 -4.94 -17.24 -14.20
N ARG A 34 -4.05 -16.39 -13.68
CA ARG A 34 -2.60 -16.47 -13.96
C ARG A 34 -1.76 -16.93 -12.79
N LEU A 35 -2.21 -16.68 -11.56
CA LEU A 35 -1.37 -16.75 -10.36
C LEU A 35 -1.92 -17.74 -9.33
N GLU A 36 -3.24 -17.95 -9.26
CA GLU A 36 -3.86 -18.84 -8.27
C GLU A 36 -3.27 -20.26 -8.33
N ARG A 37 -3.08 -20.82 -9.53
CA ARG A 37 -2.50 -22.16 -9.69
C ARG A 37 -1.10 -22.29 -9.06
N ARG A 38 -0.33 -21.20 -9.01
CA ARG A 38 1.05 -21.19 -8.51
C ARG A 38 1.16 -20.73 -7.06
N TYR A 39 0.37 -19.75 -6.66
CA TYR A 39 0.48 -19.07 -5.37
C TYR A 39 -0.69 -19.35 -4.43
N GLY A 40 -1.70 -20.09 -4.90
CA GLY A 40 -2.91 -20.41 -4.16
C GLY A 40 -3.94 -19.29 -4.20
N PHE A 41 -5.04 -19.50 -3.49
CA PHE A 41 -6.19 -18.59 -3.44
C PHE A 41 -5.81 -17.16 -3.00
N PHE A 42 -6.34 -16.16 -3.70
CA PHE A 42 -6.18 -14.75 -3.33
C PHE A 42 -6.99 -14.42 -2.08
N ARG A 43 -6.29 -14.22 -0.96
CA ARG A 43 -6.96 -13.95 0.32
C ARG A 43 -7.56 -12.52 0.32
N PRO A 44 -8.87 -12.34 0.60
CA PRO A 44 -9.50 -11.02 0.65
C PRO A 44 -8.84 -10.03 1.62
N TYR A 45 -8.18 -10.53 2.67
CA TYR A 45 -7.41 -9.70 3.60
C TYR A 45 -6.23 -8.98 2.92
N VAL A 46 -5.61 -9.59 1.91
CA VAL A 46 -4.49 -8.97 1.18
C VAL A 46 -4.96 -7.70 0.47
N LYS A 47 -6.12 -7.77 -0.21
CA LYS A 47 -6.79 -6.60 -0.80
C LYS A 47 -6.95 -5.47 0.22
N GLN A 48 -7.51 -5.79 1.40
CA GLN A 48 -7.74 -4.80 2.45
C GLN A 48 -6.45 -4.13 2.93
N VAL A 49 -5.36 -4.90 3.06
CA VAL A 49 -4.06 -4.36 3.48
C VAL A 49 -3.45 -3.47 2.41
N ILE A 50 -3.57 -3.82 1.13
CA ILE A 50 -3.04 -3.01 0.03
C ILE A 50 -3.75 -1.66 -0.04
N TYR A 51 -5.09 -1.62 0.04
CA TYR A 51 -5.80 -0.34 0.07
C TYR A 51 -5.45 0.49 1.30
N ARG A 52 -5.34 -0.12 2.49
CA ARG A 52 -4.86 0.58 3.69
C ARG A 52 -3.44 1.12 3.53
N TYR A 53 -2.57 0.40 2.81
CA TYR A 53 -1.22 0.86 2.51
C TYR A 53 -1.24 2.08 1.59
N LEU A 54 -2.07 2.07 0.55
CA LEU A 54 -2.26 3.22 -0.34
C LEU A 54 -2.87 4.42 0.40
N ASP A 55 -3.75 4.17 1.37
CA ASP A 55 -4.31 5.21 2.23
C ASP A 55 -3.32 5.75 3.29
N CYS A 56 -2.24 5.01 3.57
CA CYS A 56 -1.34 5.29 4.69
C CYS A 56 -0.38 6.44 4.38
N GLY A 57 -0.23 7.37 5.32
CA GLY A 57 0.70 8.50 5.21
C GLY A 57 0.17 9.68 4.38
N VAL A 58 -1.06 9.58 3.86
CA VAL A 58 -1.82 10.71 3.31
C VAL A 58 -2.50 11.44 4.45
N LEU A 59 -2.05 12.65 4.78
CA LEU A 59 -2.59 13.44 5.89
C LEU A 59 -4.11 13.68 5.76
N HIS A 60 -4.61 13.78 4.52
CA HIS A 60 -6.04 13.93 4.22
C HIS A 60 -6.89 12.73 4.63
N ASN A 61 -6.31 11.53 4.76
CA ASN A 61 -7.01 10.31 5.17
C ASN A 61 -7.06 10.14 6.70
N GLY A 62 -6.59 11.14 7.45
CA GLY A 62 -6.55 11.14 8.92
C GLY A 62 -5.26 10.54 9.48
N PHE A 63 -4.86 11.04 10.64
CA PHE A 63 -3.66 10.57 11.34
C PHE A 63 -3.95 10.37 12.83
N ALA A 64 -3.39 9.31 13.40
CA ALA A 64 -3.47 9.08 14.84
C ALA A 64 -2.59 10.10 15.57
N ARG A 65 -3.21 11.01 16.35
CA ARG A 65 -2.50 11.82 17.35
C ARG A 65 -2.42 11.03 18.64
N VAL A 66 -1.20 10.68 19.04
CA VAL A 66 -0.93 10.15 20.39
C VAL A 66 -0.81 11.35 21.34
N ARG A 67 -1.47 11.28 22.49
CA ARG A 67 -1.36 12.24 23.60
C ARG A 67 -0.44 11.68 24.67
#